data_AF-A0A970UQD3-F1
#
_entry.id   AF-A0A970UQD3-F1
#
_cell.length_a   1.000
_cell.length_b   1.000
_cell.length_c   1.000
_cell.angle_alpha   90.00
_cell.angle_beta   90.00
_cell.angle_gamma   90.00
#
_symmetry.space_group_name_H-M   'P 1'
#
loop_
_entity.id
_entity.type
_entity.pdbx_description
1 polymer ?
#
loop_
_entity_poly.entity_id
_entity_poly.type
_entity_poly.pdbx_seq_one_letter_code
_entity_poly.pdbx_strand_id
1 'polypeptide(L)'
;MENLDWKSLPFGYIKTDYNVRCYYRNGQWGALEVSSSEYVSMHMAATALHYGQEAFEGMKAFMGADGQVRLFRWKDNAARLRSSADGVLMAPVPDELFHQAILTAVRMNKRFVPPFGSGASLYIRPLLIGTGAQVGVKAANEYLFMVFVTPVGPYFKEG
;
A
#
# COMPACT_ATOMS: atom_id res chain seq x y z
N MET A 1 12.51 15.07 15.50
CA MET A 1 11.61 15.11 14.33
C MET A 1 12.38 15.78 13.23
N GLU A 2 12.69 15.10 12.13
CA GLU A 2 13.15 15.81 10.93
C GLU A 2 12.03 16.77 10.50
N ASN A 3 12.38 18.05 10.35
CA ASN A 3 11.47 19.11 9.95
C ASN A 3 11.10 18.91 8.47
N LEU A 4 10.15 18.03 8.19
CA LEU A 4 9.56 17.91 6.86
C LEU A 4 8.82 19.21 6.53
N ASP A 5 9.23 19.89 5.46
CA ASP A 5 8.47 21.01 4.91
C ASP A 5 7.26 20.47 4.15
N TRP A 6 6.14 20.35 4.87
CA TRP A 6 4.88 19.82 4.36
C TRP A 6 4.35 20.56 3.11
N LYS A 7 4.70 21.83 2.93
CA LYS A 7 4.26 22.65 1.79
C LYS A 7 5.06 22.39 0.52
N SER A 8 6.28 21.88 0.66
CA SER A 8 7.22 21.65 -0.45
C SER A 8 7.48 20.17 -0.72
N LEU A 9 6.68 19.27 -0.16
CA LEU A 9 6.85 17.83 -0.35
C LEU A 9 6.66 17.44 -1.83
N PRO A 10 7.65 16.77 -2.46
CA PRO A 10 7.46 16.22 -3.80
C PRO A 10 6.45 15.08 -3.78
N PHE A 11 5.82 14.82 -4.93
CA PHE A 11 5.11 13.56 -5.14
C PHE A 11 6.15 12.46 -5.44
N GLY A 12 6.76 11.94 -4.39
CA GLY A 12 7.87 10.99 -4.48
C GLY A 12 7.91 10.03 -3.30
N TYR A 13 8.79 9.04 -3.40
CA TYR A 13 9.02 8.12 -2.31
C TYR A 13 9.85 8.78 -1.22
N ILE A 14 9.30 8.87 -0.02
CA ILE A 14 10.00 9.20 1.21
C ILE A 14 9.87 7.99 2.11
N LYS A 15 11.01 7.47 2.59
CA LYS A 15 11.03 6.35 3.51
C LYS A 15 10.23 6.68 4.77
N THR A 16 9.28 5.80 5.09
CA THR A 16 8.56 5.81 6.38
C THR A 16 9.04 4.66 7.26
N ASP A 17 8.59 4.60 8.51
CA ASP A 17 9.14 3.67 9.51
C ASP A 17 8.82 2.21 9.17
N TYR A 18 7.60 1.96 8.71
CA TYR A 18 7.08 0.60 8.54
C TYR A 18 6.18 0.45 7.32
N ASN A 19 6.22 -0.72 6.70
CA ASN A 19 5.20 -1.23 5.81
C ASN A 19 4.52 -2.46 6.42
N VAL A 20 3.34 -2.78 5.91
CA VAL A 20 2.56 -3.95 6.32
C VAL A 20 2.56 -4.95 5.17
N ARG A 21 2.72 -6.23 5.47
CA ARG A 21 2.81 -7.33 4.52
C ARG A 21 1.85 -8.45 4.92
N CYS A 22 1.31 -9.15 3.94
CA CYS A 22 0.52 -10.35 4.11
C CYS A 22 0.82 -11.30 2.96
N TYR A 23 1.19 -12.52 3.28
CA TYR A 23 1.55 -13.53 2.29
C TYR A 23 0.35 -14.45 2.03
N TYR A 24 0.06 -14.70 0.77
CA TYR A 24 -0.83 -15.77 0.35
C TYR A 24 0.00 -17.00 0.01
N ARG A 25 -0.24 -18.11 0.72
CA ARG A 25 0.44 -19.39 0.52
C ARG A 25 -0.54 -20.52 0.79
N ASN A 26 -0.39 -21.64 0.09
CA ASN A 26 -1.21 -22.84 0.31
C ASN A 26 -2.71 -22.57 0.26
N GLY A 27 -3.16 -21.66 -0.62
CA GLY A 27 -4.58 -21.37 -0.81
C GLY A 27 -5.18 -20.37 0.18
N GLN A 28 -4.39 -19.74 1.05
CA GLN A 28 -4.91 -18.86 2.10
C GLN A 28 -4.01 -17.64 2.37
N TRP A 29 -4.65 -16.55 2.80
CA TRP A 29 -3.96 -15.36 3.32
C TRP A 29 -3.48 -15.60 4.75
N GLY A 30 -2.23 -15.22 5.04
CA GLY A 30 -1.63 -15.31 6.36
C GLY A 30 -2.00 -14.14 7.29
N ALA A 31 -1.22 -14.00 8.37
CA ALA A 31 -1.32 -12.88 9.29
C ALA A 31 -0.67 -11.61 8.71
N LEU A 32 -1.10 -10.45 9.19
CA LEU A 32 -0.41 -9.19 8.91
C LEU A 32 0.94 -9.15 9.62
N GLU A 33 1.98 -8.85 8.87
CA GLU A 33 3.34 -8.66 9.34
C GLU A 33 3.73 -7.18 9.18
N VAL A 34 4.45 -6.64 10.16
CA VAL A 34 5.02 -5.29 10.08
C VAL A 34 6.52 -5.42 9.76
N SER A 35 6.99 -4.65 8.79
CA SER A 35 8.40 -4.66 8.38
C SER A 35 8.94 -3.24 8.26
N SER A 36 10.16 -3.01 8.73
CA SER A 36 10.92 -1.78 8.50
C SER A 36 11.81 -1.84 7.25
N SER A 37 11.89 -3.00 6.59
CA SER A 37 12.66 -3.15 5.34
C SER A 37 11.89 -2.57 4.17
N GLU A 38 12.57 -1.75 3.35
CA GLU A 38 12.05 -1.22 2.09
C GLU A 38 12.17 -2.24 0.95
N TYR A 39 12.92 -3.33 1.19
CA TYR A 39 13.19 -4.36 0.21
C TYR A 39 12.28 -5.57 0.42
N VAL A 40 11.81 -6.12 -0.69
CA VAL A 40 11.08 -7.39 -0.75
C VAL A 40 11.99 -8.41 -1.42
N SER A 41 12.42 -9.43 -0.68
CA SER A 41 13.10 -10.59 -1.24
C SER A 41 12.09 -11.46 -2.00
N MET A 42 12.34 -11.71 -3.27
CA MET A 42 11.47 -12.52 -4.13
C MET A 42 12.29 -13.46 -5.00
N HIS A 43 11.68 -14.58 -5.39
CA HIS A 43 12.31 -15.52 -6.31
C HIS A 43 12.56 -14.85 -7.68
N MET A 44 13.71 -15.12 -8.30
CA MET A 44 14.06 -14.51 -9.60
C MET A 44 13.08 -14.85 -10.74
N ALA A 45 12.28 -15.90 -10.57
CA ALA A 45 11.24 -16.35 -11.51
C ALA A 45 9.82 -15.97 -11.06
N ALA A 46 9.67 -14.97 -10.19
CA ALA A 46 8.36 -14.49 -9.74
C ALA A 46 7.53 -13.95 -10.92
N THR A 47 6.23 -14.28 -10.97
CA THR A 47 5.37 -13.86 -12.07
C THR A 47 5.21 -12.35 -12.18
N ALA A 48 5.32 -11.59 -11.08
CA ALA A 48 5.34 -10.13 -11.12
C ALA A 48 6.53 -9.59 -11.94
N LEU A 49 7.70 -10.25 -11.90
CA LEU A 49 8.90 -9.80 -12.60
C LEU A 49 8.88 -10.09 -14.11
N HIS A 50 8.17 -11.13 -14.55
CA HIS A 50 8.24 -11.62 -15.94
C HIS A 50 6.95 -11.43 -16.73
N TYR A 51 5.79 -11.46 -16.05
CA TYR A 51 4.48 -11.47 -16.70
C TYR A 51 3.56 -10.36 -16.20
N GLY A 52 4.07 -9.41 -15.40
CA GLY A 52 3.30 -8.29 -14.89
C GLY A 52 2.09 -8.71 -14.07
N GLN A 53 2.15 -9.87 -13.40
CA GLN A 53 1.07 -10.34 -12.53
C GLN A 53 1.07 -9.56 -11.22
N GLU A 54 0.57 -8.32 -11.30
CA GLU A 54 0.55 -7.35 -10.22
C GLU A 54 -0.62 -6.38 -10.34
N ALA A 55 -1.03 -5.82 -9.21
CA ALA A 55 -2.08 -4.80 -9.12
C ALA A 55 -1.78 -3.85 -7.96
N PHE A 56 -2.13 -2.57 -8.09
CA PHE A 56 -1.93 -1.60 -7.02
C PHE A 56 -3.16 -0.72 -6.82
N GLU A 57 -3.19 -0.04 -5.68
CA GLU A 57 -4.17 0.98 -5.36
C GLU A 57 -3.53 2.29 -4.91
N GLY A 58 -4.34 3.34 -4.87
CA GLY A 58 -3.92 4.65 -4.40
C GLY A 58 -5.01 5.33 -3.59
N MET A 59 -4.72 5.66 -2.35
CA MET A 59 -5.60 6.45 -1.50
C MET A 59 -4.81 7.36 -0.57
N LYS A 60 -5.52 8.18 0.20
CA LYS A 60 -4.92 9.16 1.10
C LYS A 60 -5.56 9.10 2.49
N ALA A 61 -4.73 9.31 3.50
CA ALA A 61 -5.14 9.65 4.85
C ALA A 61 -4.93 11.15 5.10
N PHE A 62 -5.92 11.77 5.74
CA PHE A 62 -5.91 13.20 6.04
C PHE A 62 -6.11 13.44 7.53
N MET A 63 -5.35 14.37 8.09
CA MET A 63 -5.60 14.91 9.43
C MET A 63 -6.78 15.89 9.36
N GLY A 64 -7.83 15.66 10.14
CA GLY A 64 -8.92 16.62 10.31
C GLY A 64 -8.61 17.70 11.34
N ALA A 65 -9.42 18.77 11.34
CA ALA A 65 -9.29 19.87 12.30
C ALA A 65 -9.45 19.44 13.77
N ASP A 66 -10.10 18.31 14.01
CA ASP A 66 -10.30 17.67 15.32
C ASP A 66 -9.14 16.75 15.72
N GLY A 67 -8.04 16.71 14.96
CA GLY A 67 -6.90 15.84 15.22
C GLY A 67 -7.13 14.36 14.88
N GLN A 68 -8.27 14.01 14.26
CA GLN A 68 -8.56 12.65 13.84
C GLN A 68 -8.14 12.39 12.40
N VAL A 69 -7.51 11.23 12.18
CA VAL A 69 -7.11 10.78 10.84
C VAL A 69 -8.30 10.12 10.14
N ARG A 70 -8.57 10.53 8.90
CA ARG A 70 -9.68 10.01 8.08
C ARG A 70 -9.16 9.36 6.80
N LEU A 71 -9.78 8.24 6.43
CA LEU A 71 -9.60 7.57 5.15
C LEU A 71 -10.80 7.88 4.26
N PHE A 72 -10.55 8.24 3.01
CA PHE A 72 -11.63 8.52 2.06
C PHE A 72 -11.92 7.29 1.19
N ARG A 73 -13.17 6.80 1.24
CA ARG A 73 -13.71 5.76 0.35
C ARG A 73 -12.86 4.49 0.21
N TRP A 74 -12.21 4.04 1.29
CA TRP A 74 -11.32 2.87 1.26
C TRP A 74 -11.99 1.60 0.70
N LYS A 75 -13.30 1.43 0.91
CA LYS A 75 -14.09 0.30 0.39
C LYS A 75 -14.11 0.24 -1.14
N ASP A 76 -14.11 1.39 -1.80
CA ASP A 76 -14.11 1.45 -3.26
C ASP A 76 -12.73 1.08 -3.83
N ASN A 77 -11.66 1.49 -3.15
CA ASN A 77 -10.31 1.02 -3.48
C ASN A 77 -10.17 -0.50 -3.24
N ALA A 78 -10.72 -1.04 -2.16
CA ALA A 78 -10.70 -2.48 -1.90
C ALA A 78 -11.46 -3.26 -3.00
N ALA A 79 -12.65 -2.78 -3.38
CA ALA A 79 -13.43 -3.34 -4.47
C ALA A 79 -12.67 -3.28 -5.81
N ARG A 80 -12.01 -2.16 -6.11
CA ARG A 80 -11.22 -2.01 -7.33
C ARG A 80 -9.99 -2.91 -7.34
N LEU A 81 -9.25 -3.02 -6.22
CA LEU A 81 -8.12 -3.96 -6.13
C LEU A 81 -8.56 -5.40 -6.36
N ARG A 82 -9.70 -5.81 -5.78
CA ARG A 82 -10.29 -7.14 -6.00
C ARG A 82 -10.66 -7.37 -7.47
N SER A 83 -11.23 -6.38 -8.14
CA SER A 83 -11.49 -6.44 -9.59
C SER A 83 -10.20 -6.52 -10.41
N SER A 84 -9.15 -5.77 -10.04
CA SER A 84 -7.84 -5.88 -10.68
C SER A 84 -7.21 -7.25 -10.48
N ALA A 85 -7.28 -7.80 -9.27
CA ALA A 85 -6.77 -9.14 -8.94
C ALA A 85 -7.44 -10.22 -9.79
N ASP A 86 -8.78 -10.16 -9.95
CA ASP A 86 -9.53 -11.06 -10.83
C ASP A 86 -9.07 -10.97 -12.28
N GLY A 87 -8.89 -9.74 -12.80
CA GLY A 87 -8.44 -9.50 -14.17
C GLY A 87 -7.05 -10.06 -14.51
N VAL A 88 -6.19 -10.29 -13.51
CA VAL A 88 -4.85 -10.91 -13.69
C VAL A 88 -4.71 -12.23 -12.92
N LEU A 89 -5.83 -12.89 -12.61
CA LEU A 89 -5.88 -14.24 -12.02
C LEU A 89 -5.08 -14.37 -10.71
N MET A 90 -5.15 -13.36 -9.84
CA MET A 90 -4.58 -13.38 -8.49
C MET A 90 -5.65 -13.68 -7.44
N ALA A 91 -5.24 -14.25 -6.30
CA ALA A 91 -6.13 -14.42 -5.17
C ALA A 91 -6.65 -13.04 -4.69
N PRO A 92 -7.97 -12.86 -4.53
CA PRO A 92 -8.52 -11.59 -4.07
C PRO A 92 -8.15 -11.34 -2.60
N VAL A 93 -7.76 -10.11 -2.28
CA VAL A 93 -7.54 -9.67 -0.90
C VAL A 93 -8.90 -9.42 -0.23
N PRO A 94 -9.22 -10.06 0.91
CA PRO A 94 -10.46 -9.78 1.64
C PRO A 94 -10.54 -8.32 2.11
N ASP A 95 -11.73 -7.72 2.05
CA ASP A 95 -11.93 -6.30 2.38
C ASP A 95 -11.47 -5.95 3.81
N GLU A 96 -11.70 -6.85 4.77
CA GLU A 96 -11.26 -6.65 6.15
C GLU A 96 -9.73 -6.72 6.27
N LEU A 97 -9.08 -7.65 5.57
CA LEU A 97 -7.62 -7.74 5.53
C LEU A 97 -7.01 -6.48 4.93
N PHE A 98 -7.58 -5.99 3.83
CA PHE A 98 -7.18 -4.75 3.18
C PHE A 98 -7.32 -3.54 4.13
N HIS A 99 -8.45 -3.43 4.82
CA HIS A 99 -8.71 -2.35 5.77
C HIS A 99 -7.74 -2.39 6.97
N GLN A 100 -7.54 -3.56 7.58
CA GLN A 100 -6.63 -3.70 8.72
C GLN A 100 -5.18 -3.42 8.35
N ALA A 101 -4.74 -3.81 7.15
CA ALA A 101 -3.41 -3.49 6.65
C ALA A 101 -3.20 -1.97 6.51
N ILE A 102 -4.20 -1.26 5.97
CA ILE A 102 -4.16 0.21 5.84
C ILE A 102 -4.14 0.88 7.20
N LEU A 103 -5.03 0.50 8.11
CA LEU A 103 -5.07 1.07 9.46
C LEU A 103 -3.76 0.86 10.20
N THR A 104 -3.17 -0.34 10.08
CA THR A 104 -1.89 -0.68 10.69
C THR A 104 -0.77 0.19 10.09
N ALA A 105 -0.68 0.30 8.77
CA ALA A 105 0.33 1.11 8.10
C ALA A 105 0.22 2.60 8.49
N VAL A 106 -0.99 3.16 8.57
CA VAL A 106 -1.19 4.56 8.97
C VAL A 106 -0.84 4.78 10.45
N ARG A 107 -1.23 3.86 11.34
CA ARG A 107 -0.94 3.97 12.79
C ARG A 107 0.55 3.88 13.07
N MET A 108 1.24 2.91 12.47
CA MET A 108 2.69 2.70 12.66
C MET A 108 3.52 3.86 12.11
N ASN A 109 2.96 4.64 11.18
CA ASN A 109 3.61 5.80 10.57
C ASN A 109 2.91 7.12 10.92
N LYS A 110 2.20 7.20 12.05
CA LYS A 110 1.38 8.37 12.41
C LYS A 110 2.15 9.70 12.37
N ARG A 111 3.45 9.69 12.68
CA ARG A 111 4.32 10.88 12.64
C ARG A 111 4.52 11.47 11.24
N PHE A 112 4.21 10.71 10.20
CA PHE A 112 4.27 11.14 8.80
C PHE A 112 2.91 11.62 8.27
N VAL A 113 1.84 11.55 9.06
CA VAL A 113 0.55 12.13 8.66
C VAL A 113 0.67 13.66 8.70
N PRO A 114 0.52 14.36 7.55
CA PRO A 114 0.67 15.81 7.56
C PRO A 114 -0.37 16.49 8.43
N PRO A 115 -0.03 17.60 9.09
CA PRO A 115 -0.96 18.32 9.94
C PRO A 115 -2.12 18.92 9.14
N PHE A 116 -3.25 19.12 9.81
CA PHE A 116 -4.39 19.81 9.22
C PHE A 116 -3.99 21.21 8.71
N GLY A 117 -4.60 21.65 7.60
CA GLY A 117 -4.31 22.95 6.98
C GLY A 117 -3.02 23.02 6.16
N SER A 118 -2.20 21.96 6.13
CA SER A 118 -0.97 21.94 5.30
C SER A 118 -1.22 21.78 3.80
N GLY A 119 -2.39 21.29 3.39
CA GLY A 119 -2.69 20.88 2.01
C GLY A 119 -2.03 19.55 1.59
N ALA A 120 -1.14 19.01 2.42
CA ALA A 120 -0.49 17.72 2.21
C ALA A 120 -1.33 16.56 2.76
N SER A 121 -0.98 15.34 2.36
CA SER A 121 -1.66 14.11 2.79
C SER A 121 -0.68 12.95 2.95
N LEU A 122 -1.03 11.94 3.73
CA LEU A 122 -0.29 10.68 3.74
C LEU A 122 -0.85 9.79 2.62
N TYR A 123 -0.07 9.58 1.56
CA TYR A 123 -0.44 8.67 0.49
C TYR A 123 -0.23 7.23 0.93
N ILE A 124 -1.20 6.37 0.62
CA ILE A 124 -1.21 4.95 0.96
C ILE A 124 -1.17 4.17 -0.35
N ARG A 125 -0.21 3.26 -0.45
CA ARG A 125 0.00 2.38 -1.61
C ARG A 125 -0.19 0.91 -1.20
N PRO A 126 -1.39 0.37 -1.36
CA PRO A 126 -1.59 -1.08 -1.41
C PRO A 126 -1.02 -1.62 -2.73
N LEU A 127 -0.34 -2.75 -2.66
CA LEU A 127 0.28 -3.45 -3.78
C LEU A 127 0.07 -4.95 -3.60
N LEU A 128 -0.34 -5.64 -4.66
CA LEU A 128 -0.53 -7.08 -4.74
C LEU A 128 0.34 -7.61 -5.87
N ILE A 129 1.26 -8.52 -5.57
CA ILE A 129 2.23 -9.05 -6.55
C ILE A 129 2.33 -10.58 -6.48
N GLY A 130 2.46 -11.22 -7.63
CA GLY A 130 2.83 -12.64 -7.74
C GLY A 130 4.30 -12.89 -7.39
N THR A 131 4.55 -13.72 -6.38
CA THR A 131 5.89 -13.97 -5.82
C THR A 131 6.40 -15.39 -6.04
N GLY A 132 5.50 -16.32 -6.38
CA GLY A 132 5.85 -17.73 -6.63
C GLY A 132 6.69 -17.92 -7.90
N ALA A 133 7.66 -18.84 -7.82
CA ALA A 133 8.51 -19.20 -8.95
C ALA A 133 7.70 -19.86 -10.07
N GLN A 134 7.71 -19.28 -11.28
CA GLN A 134 6.98 -19.81 -12.42
C GLN A 134 7.55 -19.33 -13.76
N VAL A 135 7.77 -20.26 -14.70
CA VAL A 135 8.28 -19.98 -16.06
C VAL A 135 7.23 -20.22 -17.16
N GLY A 136 6.20 -21.02 -16.88
CA GLY A 136 5.05 -21.15 -17.79
C GLY A 136 4.04 -20.02 -17.54
N VAL A 137 3.39 -19.50 -18.59
CA VAL A 137 2.37 -18.45 -18.43
C VAL A 137 1.12 -19.02 -17.76
N LYS A 138 1.05 -18.90 -16.43
CA LYS A 138 -0.10 -19.22 -15.58
C LYS A 138 -0.04 -18.42 -14.29
N ALA A 139 -1.13 -18.39 -13.52
CA ALA A 139 -1.17 -17.72 -12.24
C ALA A 139 -0.14 -18.28 -11.23
N ALA A 140 0.48 -17.39 -10.45
CA ALA A 140 1.35 -17.80 -9.34
C ALA A 140 0.56 -18.54 -8.24
N ASN A 141 1.25 -19.38 -7.47
CA ASN A 141 0.68 -20.04 -6.30
C ASN A 141 0.93 -19.26 -4.99
N GLU A 142 1.78 -18.24 -5.05
CA GLU A 142 2.13 -17.39 -3.91
C GLU A 142 2.04 -15.91 -4.31
N TYR A 143 1.41 -15.12 -3.44
CA TYR A 143 1.26 -13.68 -3.62
C TYR A 143 1.71 -12.93 -2.37
N LEU A 144 2.14 -11.69 -2.55
CA LEU A 144 2.36 -10.74 -1.47
C LEU A 144 1.37 -9.59 -1.64
N PHE A 145 0.54 -9.38 -0.63
CA PHE A 145 -0.19 -8.13 -0.44
C PHE A 145 0.62 -7.26 0.53
N MET A 146 0.95 -6.05 0.15
CA MET A 146 1.69 -5.11 1.00
C MET A 146 1.08 -3.71 0.95
N VAL A 147 1.22 -2.98 2.05
CA VAL A 147 0.81 -1.58 2.16
C VAL A 147 1.98 -0.78 2.71
N PHE A 148 2.42 0.23 1.96
CA PHE A 148 3.34 1.23 2.47
C PHE A 148 2.72 2.63 2.32
N VAL A 149 3.31 3.59 3.02
CA VAL A 149 2.83 4.98 3.04
C VAL A 149 3.98 5.95 2.79
N THR A 150 3.66 7.10 2.21
CA THR A 150 4.61 8.19 2.00
C THR A 150 3.88 9.53 2.11
N PRO A 151 4.41 10.53 2.82
CA PRO A 151 3.80 11.86 2.84
C PRO A 151 3.95 12.51 1.46
N VAL A 152 2.89 13.13 0.96
CA VAL A 152 2.88 13.83 -0.33
C VAL A 152 2.29 15.23 -0.17
N GLY A 153 2.90 16.20 -0.85
CA GLY A 153 2.46 17.59 -0.85
C GLY A 153 1.19 17.82 -1.68
N PRO A 154 0.66 19.06 -1.66
CA PRO A 154 -0.41 19.47 -2.56
C PRO A 154 0.05 19.38 -4.03
N TYR A 155 -0.85 18.96 -4.92
CA TYR A 155 -0.56 18.84 -6.36
C TYR A 155 -0.33 20.20 -7.02
N PHE A 156 -1.06 21.23 -6.56
CA PHE A 156 -0.92 22.60 -7.00
C PHE A 156 -0.28 23.41 -5.88
N LYS A 157 0.84 24.10 -6.17
CA LYS A 157 1.50 24.98 -5.20
C LYS A 157 0.67 26.23 -4.87
N GLU A 158 -0.34 26.54 -5.68
CA GLU A 158 -1.17 27.75 -5.57
C GLU A 158 -2.66 27.49 -5.35
N GLY A 159 -3.12 26.22 -5.37
CA GLY A 159 -4.53 25.83 -5.33
C GLY A 159 -5.03 25.25 -6.64
#